data_AF-A0A931PZZ8-F1
#
_entry.id   AF-A0A931PZZ8-F1
#
_cell.length_a   1.000
_cell.length_b   1.000
_cell.length_c   1.000
_cell.angle_alpha   90.00
_cell.angle_beta   90.00
_cell.angle_gamma   90.00
#
_symmetry.space_group_name_H-M   'P 1'
#
loop_
_entity.id
_entity.type
_entity.pdbx_description
1 polymer ?
#
loop_
_entity_poly.entity_id
_entity_poly.type
_entity_poly.pdbx_seq_one_letter_code
_entity_poly.pdbx_strand_id
1 'polypeptide(L)' 'MANVLKYMVDEKGEKTSVLVPLKTWEKINHDYLKLQQKLKVFVSIKNGLQEVKQAKKTGKKLQTLKEFLSESNH' A
#
# COMPACT_ATOMS: atom_id res chain seq x y z
N MET A 1 -23.37 15.64 2.51
CA MET A 1 -24.23 14.44 2.33
C MET A 1 -23.87 13.45 3.41
N ALA A 2 -24.81 13.13 4.31
CA ALA A 2 -24.56 12.22 5.42
C ALA A 2 -24.38 10.80 4.88
N ASN A 3 -23.17 10.25 4.99
CA ASN A 3 -22.89 8.86 4.67
C ASN A 3 -23.45 8.03 5.84
N VAL A 4 -24.68 7.56 5.72
CA VAL A 4 -25.35 6.77 6.78
C VAL A 4 -24.70 5.39 6.82
N LEU A 5 -23.65 5.26 7.64
CA LEU A 5 -23.09 3.98 8.03
C LEU A 5 -24.10 3.30 8.95
N LYS A 6 -24.62 2.13 8.56
CA LYS A 6 -25.45 1.33 9.46
C LYS A 6 -24.59 0.23 10.07
N TYR A 7 -24.65 0.08 11.38
CA TYR A 7 -23.92 -0.98 12.09
C TYR A 7 -24.91 -2.07 12.45
N MET A 8 -24.54 -3.32 12.18
CA MET A 8 -25.23 -4.50 12.72
C MET A 8 -24.56 -4.86 14.04
N VAL A 9 -25.37 -5.04 15.07
CA VAL A 9 -24.92 -5.43 16.41
C VAL A 9 -25.34 -6.87 16.68
N ASP A 10 -24.51 -7.62 17.40
CA ASP A 10 -24.88 -8.94 17.90
C ASP A 10 -25.81 -8.86 19.11
N GLU A 11 -26.22 -10.01 19.63
CA GLU A 11 -27.11 -10.14 20.79
C GLU A 11 -26.55 -9.52 22.08
N LYS A 12 -25.24 -9.23 22.12
CA LYS A 12 -24.55 -8.59 23.26
C LYS A 12 -24.39 -7.09 23.06
N GLY A 13 -24.84 -6.54 21.93
CA GLY A 13 -24.71 -5.12 21.59
C GLY A 13 -23.37 -4.76 20.95
N GLU A 14 -22.51 -5.74 20.66
CA GLU A 14 -21.21 -5.51 20.02
C GLU A 14 -21.36 -5.37 18.51
N LYS A 15 -20.64 -4.42 17.91
CA LYS A 15 -20.73 -4.14 16.46
C LYS A 15 -20.02 -5.22 15.67
N THR A 16 -20.76 -6.02 14.91
CA THR A 16 -20.21 -7.17 14.16
C THR A 16 -20.08 -6.91 12.66
N SER A 17 -20.88 -6.00 12.10
CA SER A 17 -20.81 -5.67 10.67
C SER A 17 -21.20 -4.22 10.40
N VAL A 18 -20.74 -3.68 9.27
CA VAL A 18 -21.08 -2.33 8.81
C VAL A 18 -21.62 -2.38 7.39
N LEU A 19 -22.80 -1.80 7.20
CA LEU A 19 -23.37 -1.57 5.89
C LEU A 19 -22.91 -0.21 5.38
N VAL A 20 -22.17 -0.27 4.28
CA VAL A 20 -21.61 0.89 3.58
C VAL A 20 -22.26 1.01 2.21
N PRO A 21 -22.59 2.22 1.73
CA PRO A 21 -22.99 2.40 0.34
C PRO A 21 -21.90 1.89 -0.61
N LEU A 22 -22.28 1.15 -1.66
CA LEU A 22 -21.34 0.52 -2.58
C LEU A 22 -20.31 1.50 -3.16
N LYS A 23 -20.77 2.69 -3.59
CA LYS A 23 -19.89 3.76 -4.10
C LYS A 23 -18.82 4.21 -3.09
N THR A 24 -19.17 4.22 -1.80
CA THR A 24 -18.20 4.53 -0.73
C THR A 24 -17.19 3.40 -0.59
N TRP A 25 -17.65 2.15 -0.61
CA TRP A 25 -16.79 0.96 -0.53
C TRP A 25 -15.81 0.89 -1.71
N GLU A 26 -16.29 1.09 -2.93
CA GLU A 26 -15.46 1.13 -4.14
C GLU A 26 -14.40 2.23 -4.06
N LYS A 27 -14.79 3.43 -3.62
CA LYS A 27 -13.85 4.54 -3.45
C LYS A 27 -12.76 4.22 -2.43
N ILE A 28 -13.14 3.67 -1.27
CA ILE A 28 -12.17 3.28 -0.23
C ILE A 28 -11.19 2.24 -0.77
N ASN A 29 -11.68 1.22 -1.48
CA ASN A 29 -10.80 0.21 -2.06
C ASN A 29 -9.88 0.79 -3.14
N HIS A 30 -10.39 1.67 -4.00
CA HIS A 30 -9.57 2.33 -5.02
C HIS A 30 -8.46 3.18 -4.37
N ASP A 31 -8.80 4.00 -3.38
CA ASP A 31 -7.85 4.84 -2.67
C ASP A 31 -6.83 3.99 -1.89
N TYR A 32 -7.27 2.88 -1.28
CA TYR A 32 -6.41 1.92 -0.60
C TYR A 32 -5.40 1.27 -1.56
N LEU A 33 -5.85 0.77 -2.71
CA LEU A 33 -4.97 0.17 -3.73
C LEU A 33 -3.95 1.19 -4.25
N LYS A 34 -4.38 2.42 -4.50
CA LYS A 34 -3.50 3.51 -4.93
C LYS A 34 -2.45 3.84 -3.85
N LEU A 35 -2.84 3.84 -2.58
CA LEU A 35 -1.92 4.07 -1.46
C LEU A 35 -0.91 2.93 -1.33
N GLN A 36 -1.35 1.67 -1.42
CA GLN A 36 -0.48 0.48 -1.39
C GLN A 36 0.57 0.54 -2.51
N GLN A 37 0.17 0.88 -3.73
CA GLN A 37 1.10 1.01 -4.86
C GLN A 37 2.14 2.12 -4.62
N LYS A 38 1.72 3.29 -4.12
CA LYS A 38 2.65 4.37 -3.75
C LYS A 38 3.64 3.95 -2.68
N LEU A 39 3.15 3.25 -1.65
CA LEU A 39 4.01 2.72 -0.58
C LEU A 39 5.01 1.70 -1.12
N LYS A 40 4.59 0.78 -2.01
CA LYS A 40 5.50 -0.18 -2.68
C LYS A 40 6.64 0.57 -3.38
N VAL A 41 6.31 1.58 -4.20
CA VAL A 41 7.32 2.38 -4.92
C VAL A 41 8.28 3.09 -3.96
N PHE A 42 7.77 3.76 -2.92
CA PHE A 42 8.64 4.46 -1.96
C PHE A 42 9.55 3.51 -1.17
N VAL A 43 9.03 2.36 -0.76
CA VAL A 43 9.82 1.33 -0.06
C VAL A 43 10.90 0.78 -0.99
N SER A 44 10.56 0.47 -2.24
CA SER A 44 11.54 0.05 -3.24
C SER A 44 12.64 1.10 -3.39
N ILE A 45 12.29 2.39 -3.62
CA ILE A 45 13.27 3.48 -3.76
C ILE A 45 14.19 3.57 -2.52
N LYS A 46 13.62 3.51 -1.32
CA LYS A 46 14.40 3.51 -0.07
C LYS A 46 15.40 2.35 -0.04
N ASN A 47 14.95 1.15 -0.40
CA ASN A 47 15.80 -0.05 -0.42
C ASN A 47 16.93 0.08 -1.45
N GLY A 48 16.62 0.57 -2.66
CA GLY A 48 17.64 0.83 -3.69
C GLY A 48 18.69 1.83 -3.23
N LEU A 49 18.28 2.93 -2.57
CA LEU A 49 19.23 3.90 -2.00
C LEU A 49 20.11 3.28 -0.88
N GLN A 50 19.55 2.38 -0.06
CA GLN A 50 20.33 1.65 0.95
C GLN A 50 21.33 0.70 0.31
N GLU A 51 20.95 0.01 -0.76
CA GLU A 51 21.83 -0.86 -1.54
C GLU A 51 22.98 -0.06 -2.15
N VAL A 52 22.71 1.09 -2.76
CA VAL A 52 23.77 1.98 -3.28
C VAL A 52 24.75 2.37 -2.19
N LYS A 53 24.25 2.73 -1.01
CA LYS A 53 25.09 3.07 0.14
C LYS A 53 25.94 1.89 0.61
N GLN A 54 25.42 0.67 0.57
CA GLN A 54 26.14 -0.54 0.97
C GLN A 54 27.18 -0.97 -0.08
N ALA A 55 26.84 -0.95 -1.37
CA ALA A 55 27.78 -1.29 -2.43
C ALA A 55 28.94 -0.29 -2.51
N LYS A 56 28.69 1.00 -2.30
CA LYS A 56 29.75 2.01 -2.17
C LYS A 56 30.71 1.73 -1.02
N LYS A 57 30.22 1.16 0.10
CA LYS A 57 31.07 0.78 1.25
C LYS A 57 31.84 -0.51 1.03
N THR A 58 31.28 -1.45 0.26
CA THR A 58 31.81 -2.83 0.12
C THR A 58 32.50 -3.08 -1.21
N GLY A 59 32.48 -2.12 -2.15
CA GLY A 59 33.04 -2.25 -3.49
C GLY A 59 32.26 -3.18 -4.42
N LYS A 60 31.05 -3.61 -4.03
CA LYS A 60 30.20 -4.51 -4.84
C LYS A 60 29.59 -3.79 -6.04
N LYS A 61 29.40 -4.52 -7.14
CA LYS A 61 28.78 -4.04 -8.38
C LYS A 61 27.31 -3.67 -8.11
N LEU A 62 26.93 -2.46 -8.48
CA LEU A 62 25.56 -1.97 -8.36
C LEU A 62 24.69 -2.52 -9.49
N GLN A 63 23.44 -2.87 -9.17
CA GLN A 63 22.43 -3.13 -10.19
C GLN A 63 22.11 -1.85 -10.99
N THR A 64 21.71 -2.01 -12.24
CA THR A 64 21.32 -0.89 -13.09
C THR A 64 19.94 -0.35 -12.73
N LEU A 65 19.68 0.93 -13.02
CA LEU A 65 18.36 1.53 -12.78
C LEU A 65 17.23 0.77 -13.50
N LYS A 66 17.53 0.18 -14.65
CA LYS A 66 16.56 -0.62 -15.41
C LYS A 66 16.18 -1.92 -14.69
N GLU A 67 17.17 -2.63 -14.14
CA GLU A 67 16.95 -3.86 -13.36
C GLU A 67 16.13 -3.54 -12.10
N PHE A 68 16.53 -2.52 -11.36
CA PHE A 68 15.82 -2.06 -10.16
C PHE A 68 14.36 -1.70 -10.42
N LEU A 69 14.06 -0.98 -11.52
CA LEU A 69 12.69 -0.60 -11.87
C LEU A 69 11.85 -1.82 -12.31
N SER A 70 12.48 -2.84 -12.92
CA SER A 70 11.78 -4.04 -13.37
C SER A 70 11.37 -4.98 -12.23
N GLU A 71 12.13 -5.03 -11.13
CA GLU A 71 11.80 -5.82 -9.94
C GLU A 71 10.52 -5.35 -9.24
N SER A 72 10.20 -4.05 -9.34
CA SER A 72 8.99 -3.49 -8.71
C SER A 72 7.68 -3.84 -9.43
N ASN A 73 7.77 -4.34 -10.67
CA ASN A 73 6.65 -4.72 -11.53
C ASN A 73 6.34 -6.24 -11.52
N HIS A 74 7.06 -7.04 -10.74
CA HIS A 74 6.64 -8.38 -10.30
C HIS A 74 6.11 -8.33 -8.86
#